data_AF-A0ABD1XVR1-F1
#
_entry.id   AF-A0ABD1XVR1-F1
#
_cell.length_a   1.000
_cell.length_b   1.000
_cell.length_c   1.000
_cell.angle_alpha   90.00
_cell.angle_beta   90.00
_cell.angle_gamma   90.00
#
_symmetry.space_group_name_H-M   'P 1'
#
loop_
_entity.id
_entity.type
_entity.pdbx_description
1 polymer ?
#
loop_
_entity_poly.entity_id
_entity_poly.type
_entity_poly.pdbx_seq_one_letter_code
_entity_poly.pdbx_strand_id
1 'polypeptide(L)' 'MQNTSPSPAPGSMGKQGVALEISSDKAAFYRCSFLGYQDTLYNRYGHHYFKDFRIKGNIDFIFGDGQS' A
#
# COMPACT_ATOMS: atom_id res chain seq x y z
N MET A 1 8.80 -10.62 1.52
CA MET A 1 7.42 -10.67 2.09
C MET A 1 6.44 -10.23 1.01
N GLN A 2 5.24 -10.82 0.90
CA GLN A 2 4.20 -10.37 -0.02
C GLN A 2 2.86 -10.25 0.72
N ASN A 3 2.18 -9.11 0.60
CA ASN A 3 0.80 -8.95 1.08
C ASN A 3 -0.12 -8.49 -0.06
N THR A 4 -1.37 -8.95 -0.07
CA THR A 4 -2.32 -8.68 -1.15
C THR A 4 -3.68 -8.29 -0.60
N SER A 5 -4.27 -7.21 -1.10
CA SER A 5 -5.69 -6.93 -0.93
C SER A 5 -6.51 -7.55 -2.08
N PRO A 6 -7.66 -8.17 -1.80
CA PRO A 6 -8.46 -8.84 -2.82
C PRO A 6 -9.08 -7.86 -3.81
N SER A 7 -9.27 -8.30 -5.05
CA SER A 7 -10.00 -7.52 -6.06
C SER A 7 -11.44 -7.32 -5.62
N PRO A 8 -12.03 -6.12 -5.82
CA PRO A 8 -13.45 -5.92 -5.59
C PRO A 8 -14.28 -6.81 -6.53
N ALA A 9 -15.45 -7.26 -6.07
CA ALA A 9 -16.35 -8.06 -6.88
C ALA A 9 -16.81 -7.28 -8.13
N PRO A 10 -17.03 -7.93 -9.28
CA PRO A 10 -17.47 -7.27 -10.50
C PRO A 10 -18.71 -6.39 -10.27
N GLY A 11 -18.69 -5.16 -10.81
CA GLY A 11 -19.76 -4.18 -10.63
C GLY A 11 -19.75 -3.41 -9.30
N SER A 12 -18.83 -3.72 -8.38
CA SER A 12 -18.65 -2.93 -7.16
C SER A 12 -17.94 -1.60 -7.48
N MET A 13 -18.55 -0.47 -7.13
CA MET A 13 -17.94 0.85 -7.27
C MET A 13 -17.38 1.37 -5.95
N GLY A 14 -16.24 2.08 -6.01
CA GLY A 14 -15.65 2.79 -4.87
C GLY A 14 -15.18 1.91 -3.71
N LYS A 15 -14.75 0.67 -3.98
CA LYS A 15 -14.24 -0.24 -2.94
C LYS A 15 -12.74 -0.04 -2.76
N GLN A 16 -12.35 0.49 -1.60
CA GLN A 16 -10.96 0.61 -1.15
C GLN A 16 -10.46 -0.72 -0.58
N GLY A 17 -9.17 -1.01 -0.76
CA GLY A 17 -8.55 -2.26 -0.32
C GLY A 17 -7.07 -2.08 0.02
N VAL A 18 -6.80 -1.74 1.28
CA VAL A 18 -5.44 -1.53 1.79
C VAL A 18 -4.72 -2.85 1.99
N ALA A 19 -3.57 -3.01 1.32
CA ALA A 19 -2.67 -4.16 1.50
C ALA A 19 -1.63 -3.89 2.61
N LEU A 20 -1.31 -2.63 2.90
CA LEU A 20 -0.48 -2.25 4.05
C LEU A 20 -0.85 -0.84 4.54
N GLU A 21 -1.02 -0.67 5.84
CA GLU A 21 -1.01 0.64 6.52
C GLU A 21 0.28 0.77 7.34
N ILE A 22 0.95 1.92 7.22
CA ILE A 22 2.12 2.26 8.04
C ILE A 22 1.82 3.52 8.82
N SER A 23 1.77 3.39 10.15
CA SER A 23 1.42 4.44 11.10
C SER A 23 2.50 4.58 12.19
N SER A 24 3.76 4.58 11.79
CA SER A 24 4.93 4.66 12.68
C SER A 24 6.04 5.50 12.06
N ASP A 25 6.89 6.14 12.87
CA ASP A 25 8.11 6.78 12.38
C ASP A 25 9.27 5.77 12.26
N LYS A 26 10.13 5.92 11.24
CA LYS A 26 11.33 5.09 10.97
C LYS A 26 11.07 3.62 10.64
N ALA A 27 9.97 3.32 9.93
CA ALA A 27 9.73 1.97 9.40
C ALA A 27 10.57 1.71 8.14
N ALA A 28 11.10 0.49 7.99
CA ALA A 28 11.87 0.11 6.81
C ALA A 28 11.43 -1.24 6.24
N PHE A 29 11.23 -1.30 4.92
CA PHE A 29 10.76 -2.47 4.20
C PHE A 29 11.77 -2.88 3.13
N TYR A 30 12.24 -4.13 3.20
CA TYR A 30 13.27 -4.67 2.30
C TYR A 30 12.73 -5.89 1.57
N ARG A 31 12.80 -5.89 0.22
CA ARG A 31 12.37 -7.05 -0.61
C ARG A 31 10.92 -7.46 -0.33
N CYS A 32 10.06 -6.45 -0.26
CA CYS A 32 8.62 -6.60 -0.01
C CYS A 32 7.80 -6.32 -1.27
N SER A 33 6.62 -6.95 -1.34
CA SER A 33 5.64 -6.70 -2.40
C SER A 33 4.25 -6.48 -1.82
N PHE A 34 3.58 -5.41 -2.24
CA PHE A 34 2.19 -5.13 -1.88
C PHE A 34 1.33 -5.03 -3.14
N LEU A 35 0.31 -5.87 -3.23
CA LEU A 35 -0.55 -5.99 -4.41
C LEU A 35 -1.97 -5.62 -4.02
N GLY A 36 -2.65 -4.82 -4.82
CA GLY A 36 -4.02 -4.39 -4.53
C GLY A 36 -4.71 -3.78 -5.75
N TYR A 37 -5.80 -3.07 -5.51
CA TYR A 37 -6.58 -2.39 -6.54
C TYR A 37 -6.68 -0.88 -6.27
N GLN A 38 -7.54 -0.48 -5.34
CA GLN A 38 -7.66 0.90 -4.88
C GLN A 38 -7.03 1.00 -3.49
N ASP A 39 -6.25 2.06 -3.22
CA ASP A 39 -5.68 2.37 -1.91
C ASP A 39 -4.71 1.29 -1.40
N THR A 40 -3.78 0.82 -2.26
CA THR A 40 -2.96 -0.37 -1.98
C THR A 40 -1.98 -0.18 -0.81
N LEU A 41 -1.24 0.93 -0.76
CA LEU A 41 -0.37 1.30 0.36
C LEU A 41 -0.86 2.59 1.01
N TYR A 42 -1.27 2.50 2.28
CA TYR A 42 -1.55 3.68 3.11
C TYR A 42 -0.31 4.08 3.91
N ASN A 43 0.47 5.00 3.37
CA ASN A 43 1.60 5.63 4.02
C ASN A 43 1.14 6.78 4.92
N ARG A 44 0.59 6.46 6.09
CA ARG A 44 -0.23 7.39 6.88
C ARG A 44 0.56 8.57 7.45
N TYR A 45 1.67 8.32 8.16
CA TYR A 45 2.55 9.36 8.71
C TYR A 45 3.94 8.82 9.08
N GLY A 46 4.92 9.72 9.20
CA GLY A 46 6.30 9.43 9.63
C GLY A 46 7.28 9.28 8.45
N HIS A 47 8.53 8.91 8.75
CA HIS A 47 9.57 8.67 7.74
C HIS A 47 9.74 7.17 7.50
N HIS A 48 9.53 6.71 6.27
CA HIS A 48 9.68 5.30 5.91
C HIS A 48 10.73 5.10 4.84
N TYR A 49 11.32 3.92 4.80
CA TYR A 49 12.32 3.56 3.80
C TYR A 49 11.93 2.28 3.06
N PHE A 50 11.96 2.33 1.73
CA PHE A 50 11.63 1.20 0.87
C PHE A 50 12.85 0.82 0.02
N LYS A 51 13.30 -0.44 0.09
CA LYS A 51 14.40 -0.95 -0.74
C LYS A 51 14.04 -2.28 -1.38
N ASP A 52 14.40 -2.42 -2.66
CA ASP A 52 14.11 -3.60 -3.49
C ASP A 52 12.62 -3.98 -3.44
N PHE A 53 11.74 -2.99 -3.57
CA PHE A 53 10.32 -3.11 -3.26
C PHE A 53 9.44 -3.07 -4.51
N ARG A 54 8.23 -3.64 -4.42
CA ARG A 54 7.22 -3.57 -5.49
C ARG A 54 5.84 -3.24 -4.95
N ILE A 55 5.17 -2.25 -5.54
CA ILE A 55 3.72 -2.07 -5.42
C ILE A 55 3.05 -2.32 -6.76
N LYS A 56 1.89 -2.97 -6.72
CA LYS A 56 0.98 -3.06 -7.86
C LYS A 56 -0.42 -2.68 -7.40
N GLY A 57 -1.02 -1.69 -8.06
CA GLY A 57 -2.41 -1.31 -7.89
C GLY A 57 -2.94 -0.63 -9.13
N ASN A 58 -4.20 -0.19 -9.10
CA ASN A 58 -4.88 0.47 -10.22
C ASN A 58 -5.18 1.94 -9.91
N ILE A 59 -5.87 2.22 -8.80
CA ILE A 59 -6.32 3.57 -8.40
C ILE A 59 -5.67 3.92 -7.07
N ASP A 60 -5.12 5.14 -6.93
CA ASP A 60 -4.56 5.68 -5.67
C ASP A 60 -3.71 4.67 -4.89
N PHE A 61 -2.87 3.93 -5.60
CA PHE A 61 -2.23 2.72 -5.05
C PHE A 61 -1.11 3.03 -4.04
N ILE A 62 -0.71 4.29 -3.88
CA ILE A 62 0.09 4.82 -2.78
C ILE A 62 -0.55 6.15 -2.35
N PHE A 63 -0.88 6.30 -1.07
CA PHE A 63 -1.54 7.50 -0.55
C PHE A 63 -1.23 7.73 0.93
N GLY A 64 -1.49 8.95 1.44
CA GLY A 64 -1.23 9.38 2.81
C GLY A 64 -0.18 10.50 2.91
N ASP A 65 0.23 10.84 4.13
CA ASP A 65 1.06 12.01 4.46
C ASP A 65 2.48 11.65 4.95
N GLY A 66 2.88 10.38 4.87
CA GLY A 66 4.23 9.95 5.24
C GLY A 66 5.30 10.36 4.22
N GLN A 67 6.53 10.55 4.70
CA GLN A 67 7.69 10.90 3.89
C GLN A 67 8.52 9.64 3.61
N SER A 68 8.96 9.43 2.37
CA SER A 68 9.62 8.18 1.95
C SER A 68 10.65 8.38 0.86
#